data_AF-A0A1H7XUV9-F1
#
_entry.id   AF-A0A1H7XUV9-F1
#
_cell.length_a   1.000
_cell.length_b   1.000
_cell.length_c   1.000
_cell.angle_alpha   90.00
_cell.angle_beta   90.00
_cell.angle_gamma   90.00
#
_symmetry.space_group_name_H-M   'P 1'
#
loop_
_entity.id
_entity.type
_entity.pdbx_description
1 polymer ?
#
loop_
_entity_poly.entity_id
_entity_poly.type
_entity_poly.pdbx_seq_one_letter_code
_entity_poly.pdbx_strand_id
1 'polypeptide(L)'
;MDASWALDDQMFSDYANQSVPRVLAPAKAILKARYGNATQNTKIVFEGCSGGGRQALLQAQRNPELFDGIIARAPANAFNPQFLSYQKVFKQLAKPGAALTAPKINAIANAVYAKCDGLDGLNDRIIGRPDACSFDPAELACTGAETDSCLTPAQVESAQTIYSSTNVANGRYVWPAFPPGGEEGSSFTGSEWGGATSKGLMEGYIKYMVARDGTIDPLQLDPAQYTARIDELVSMMDATDPDLSRFKARGGKLILWTGLSDWLITANNATAYYQSVVQRSGGQAAADEFVEYYTAPGVGHCALGNGADKVDLAGPMFEWLEQGVAPSSAPITASTLFVLPGTTSKSRPLCRYPQYPKYIGGDPDAAASFVCASS
;
A
#
# COMPACT_ATOMS: atom_id res chain seq x y z
N MET A 1 0.06 -16.46 -10.86
CA MET A 1 -0.03 -17.03 -9.50
C MET A 1 -1.24 -17.95 -9.51
N ASP A 2 -1.15 -19.15 -8.94
CA ASP A 2 -2.29 -20.10 -8.94
C ASP A 2 -3.33 -19.68 -7.87
N ALA A 3 -4.54 -19.35 -8.32
CA ALA A 3 -5.67 -19.02 -7.46
C ALA A 3 -6.86 -20.00 -7.64
N SER A 4 -6.62 -21.17 -8.24
CA SER A 4 -7.64 -22.20 -8.49
C SER A 4 -8.30 -22.72 -7.20
N TRP A 5 -7.60 -22.65 -6.07
CA TRP A 5 -8.14 -22.95 -4.74
C TRP A 5 -9.36 -22.08 -4.38
N ALA A 6 -9.51 -20.89 -4.97
CA ALA A 6 -10.66 -20.01 -4.70
C ALA A 6 -11.99 -20.55 -5.26
N LEU A 7 -11.94 -21.62 -6.07
CA LEU A 7 -13.12 -22.36 -6.50
C LEU A 7 -13.72 -23.22 -5.38
N ASP A 8 -12.93 -23.56 -4.36
CA ASP A 8 -13.42 -24.17 -3.13
C ASP A 8 -13.89 -23.08 -2.16
N ASP A 9 -15.17 -23.11 -1.80
CA ASP A 9 -15.79 -22.04 -1.01
C ASP A 9 -15.21 -21.93 0.41
N GLN A 10 -14.74 -23.04 0.99
CA GLN A 10 -14.14 -23.03 2.33
C GLN A 10 -12.73 -22.44 2.29
N MET A 11 -11.90 -22.85 1.33
CA MET A 11 -10.58 -22.26 1.11
C MET A 11 -10.69 -20.77 0.80
N PHE A 12 -11.67 -20.38 -0.03
CA PHE A 12 -11.96 -18.98 -0.31
C PHE A 12 -12.34 -18.20 0.95
N SER A 13 -13.26 -18.73 1.76
CA SER A 13 -13.69 -18.09 3.01
C SER A 13 -12.54 -17.93 4.02
N ASP A 14 -11.67 -18.94 4.14
CA ASP A 14 -10.48 -18.89 5.00
C ASP A 14 -9.50 -17.81 4.56
N TYR A 15 -9.23 -17.68 3.26
CA TYR A 15 -8.42 -16.60 2.70
C TYR A 15 -9.07 -15.22 2.87
N ALA A 16 -10.38 -15.14 2.62
CA ALA A 16 -11.12 -13.89 2.62
C ALA A 16 -11.09 -13.22 3.99
N ASN A 17 -11.41 -13.96 5.06
CA ASN A 17 -11.45 -13.37 6.41
C ASN A 17 -11.34 -14.34 7.60
N GLN A 18 -11.49 -15.66 7.42
CA GLN A 18 -11.68 -16.55 8.57
C GLN A 18 -10.38 -17.12 9.15
N SER A 19 -9.30 -17.21 8.38
CA SER A 19 -8.05 -17.83 8.82
C SER A 19 -7.44 -17.19 10.09
N VAL A 20 -7.39 -15.87 10.16
CA VAL A 20 -6.78 -15.15 11.31
C VAL A 20 -7.53 -15.45 12.62
N PRO A 21 -8.87 -15.26 12.73
CA PRO A 21 -9.62 -15.66 13.91
C PRO A 21 -9.49 -17.16 14.24
N ARG A 22 -9.53 -18.03 13.23
CA ARG A 22 -9.44 -19.49 13.42
C ARG A 22 -8.11 -19.93 14.02
N VAL A 23 -7.00 -19.30 13.64
CA VAL A 23 -5.66 -19.63 14.17
C VAL A 23 -5.41 -19.02 15.55
N LEU A 24 -6.01 -17.88 15.86
CA LEU A 24 -5.75 -17.20 17.13
C LEU A 24 -6.26 -17.99 18.35
N ALA A 25 -7.43 -18.60 18.26
CA ALA A 25 -8.00 -19.38 19.37
C ALA A 25 -7.10 -20.56 19.83
N PRO A 26 -6.64 -21.47 18.95
CA PRO A 26 -5.70 -22.51 19.34
C PRO A 26 -4.34 -21.95 19.77
N ALA A 27 -3.86 -20.84 19.17
CA ALA A 27 -2.63 -20.20 19.62
C ALA A 27 -2.73 -19.73 21.08
N LYS A 28 -3.84 -19.07 21.47
CA LYS A 28 -4.11 -18.67 22.86
C LYS A 28 -4.17 -19.88 23.80
N ALA A 29 -4.76 -21.00 23.36
CA ALA A 29 -4.80 -22.23 24.15
C ALA A 29 -3.40 -22.82 24.39
N ILE A 30 -2.54 -22.85 23.35
CA ILE A 30 -1.15 -23.30 23.46
C ILE A 30 -0.35 -22.40 24.41
N LEU A 31 -0.49 -21.08 24.28
CA LEU A 31 0.17 -20.11 25.16
C LEU A 31 -0.26 -20.29 26.62
N LYS A 32 -1.56 -20.46 26.88
CA LYS A 32 -2.08 -20.72 28.23
C LYS A 32 -1.56 -22.05 28.79
N ALA A 33 -1.50 -23.10 27.98
CA ALA A 33 -0.97 -24.40 28.42
C ALA A 33 0.51 -24.33 28.79
N ARG A 34 1.31 -23.52 28.06
CA ARG A 34 2.76 -23.40 28.27
C ARG A 34 3.17 -22.41 29.35
N TYR A 35 2.45 -21.31 29.48
CA TYR A 35 2.82 -20.16 30.34
C TYR A 35 1.80 -19.88 31.45
N GLY A 36 0.72 -20.66 31.55
CA GLY A 36 -0.32 -20.48 32.55
C GLY A 36 -1.01 -19.12 32.44
N ASN A 37 -1.38 -18.55 33.59
CA ASN A 37 -2.11 -17.27 33.67
C ASN A 37 -1.23 -16.04 33.40
N ALA A 38 0.09 -16.20 33.18
CA ALA A 38 0.97 -15.08 32.83
C ALA A 38 0.55 -14.36 31.53
N THR A 39 -0.21 -15.04 30.67
CA THR A 39 -0.71 -14.51 29.39
C THR A 39 -2.07 -13.82 29.49
N GLN A 40 -2.71 -13.78 30.67
CA GLN A 40 -4.05 -13.20 30.81
C GLN A 40 -4.09 -11.68 30.64
N ASN A 41 -2.99 -11.00 30.98
CA ASN A 41 -2.89 -9.54 30.92
C ASN A 41 -1.97 -9.05 29.80
N THR A 42 -1.48 -9.94 28.93
CA THR A 42 -0.59 -9.54 27.82
C THR A 42 -1.40 -8.91 26.71
N LYS A 43 -0.91 -7.79 26.17
CA LYS A 43 -1.44 -7.19 24.95
C LYS A 43 -1.16 -8.08 23.74
N ILE A 44 -2.14 -8.20 22.85
CA ILE A 44 -2.00 -8.98 21.62
C ILE A 44 -2.03 -8.03 20.44
N VAL A 45 -0.94 -7.99 19.69
CA VAL A 45 -0.78 -7.14 18.51
C VAL A 45 -0.79 -8.00 17.25
N PHE A 46 -1.51 -7.56 16.22
CA PHE A 46 -1.38 -8.11 14.87
C PHE A 46 -0.60 -7.12 14.01
N GLU A 47 0.49 -7.57 13.41
CA GLU A 47 1.24 -6.81 12.41
C GLU A 47 1.25 -7.58 11.10
N GLY A 48 0.92 -6.89 10.01
CA GLY A 48 0.94 -7.48 8.67
C GLY A 48 1.19 -6.43 7.61
N CYS A 49 1.82 -6.87 6.51
CA CYS A 49 2.02 -6.05 5.32
C CYS A 49 1.28 -6.61 4.10
N SER A 50 0.87 -5.77 3.15
CA SER A 50 0.21 -6.21 1.90
C SER A 50 -1.14 -6.88 2.17
N GLY A 51 -1.36 -8.10 1.66
CA GLY A 51 -2.49 -8.95 2.06
C GLY A 51 -2.58 -9.18 3.58
N GLY A 52 -1.44 -9.18 4.29
CA GLY A 52 -1.40 -9.16 5.75
C GLY A 52 -1.89 -7.84 6.36
N GLY A 53 -1.61 -6.71 5.72
CA GLY A 53 -2.14 -5.40 6.15
C GLY A 53 -3.66 -5.32 5.98
N ARG A 54 -4.19 -5.90 4.88
CA ARG A 54 -5.64 -6.10 4.71
C ARG A 54 -6.22 -6.96 5.83
N GLN A 55 -5.61 -8.12 6.10
CA GLN A 55 -6.03 -9.02 7.18
C GLN A 55 -6.01 -8.33 8.56
N ALA A 56 -5.00 -7.49 8.81
CA ALA A 56 -4.88 -6.68 10.02
C ALA A 56 -6.07 -5.72 10.19
N LEU A 57 -6.41 -4.97 9.13
CA LEU A 57 -7.55 -4.06 9.14
C LEU A 57 -8.89 -4.78 9.26
N LEU A 58 -9.04 -5.96 8.66
CA LEU A 58 -10.23 -6.79 8.87
C LEU A 58 -10.44 -7.13 10.36
N GLN A 59 -9.37 -7.30 11.13
CA GLN A 59 -9.52 -7.56 12.57
C GLN A 59 -10.02 -6.33 13.32
N ALA A 60 -9.50 -5.13 13.02
CA ALA A 60 -9.99 -3.90 13.61
C ALA A 60 -11.48 -3.67 13.30
N GLN A 61 -11.91 -3.94 12.06
CA GLN A 61 -13.27 -3.68 11.60
C GLN A 61 -14.27 -4.74 12.05
N ARG A 62 -13.92 -6.03 11.92
CA ARG A 62 -14.89 -7.14 12.04
C ARG A 62 -14.75 -7.90 13.35
N ASN A 63 -13.54 -8.05 13.87
CA ASN A 63 -13.24 -8.83 15.08
C ASN A 63 -12.47 -7.98 16.11
N PRO A 64 -12.98 -6.78 16.49
CA PRO A 64 -12.25 -5.82 17.29
C PRO A 64 -11.76 -6.37 18.63
N GLU A 65 -12.41 -7.40 19.16
CA GLU A 65 -12.08 -8.09 20.41
C GLU A 65 -10.85 -9.01 20.36
N LEU A 66 -10.34 -9.35 19.18
CA LEU A 66 -9.29 -10.35 19.04
C LEU A 66 -7.89 -9.83 19.35
N PHE A 67 -7.63 -8.56 19.03
CA PHE A 67 -6.32 -7.90 19.13
C PHE A 67 -6.47 -6.54 19.79
N ASP A 68 -5.51 -6.17 20.63
CA ASP A 68 -5.47 -4.87 21.29
C ASP A 68 -4.79 -3.82 20.41
N GLY A 69 -3.77 -4.22 19.65
CA GLY A 69 -3.09 -3.36 18.68
C GLY A 69 -3.09 -3.94 17.28
N ILE A 70 -3.17 -3.06 16.28
CA ILE A 70 -3.09 -3.41 14.86
C ILE A 70 -2.02 -2.53 14.20
N ILE A 71 -1.05 -3.16 13.54
CA ILE A 71 -0.09 -2.49 12.66
C ILE A 71 -0.35 -2.97 11.23
N ALA A 72 -0.93 -2.11 10.40
CA ALA A 72 -1.25 -2.44 9.01
C ALA A 72 -0.32 -1.68 8.06
N ARG A 73 0.63 -2.41 7.48
CA ARG A 73 1.61 -1.89 6.51
C ARG A 73 1.12 -2.13 5.08
N ALA A 74 1.26 -1.14 4.21
CA ALA A 74 0.84 -1.17 2.80
C ALA A 74 -0.43 -2.02 2.55
N PRO A 75 -1.55 -1.71 3.23
CA PRO A 75 -2.69 -2.62 3.28
C PRO A 75 -3.36 -2.75 1.91
N ALA A 76 -3.64 -3.98 1.48
CA ALA A 76 -4.50 -4.27 0.33
C ALA A 76 -5.99 -4.12 0.69
N ASN A 77 -6.38 -3.01 1.32
CA ASN A 77 -7.69 -2.85 1.94
C ASN A 77 -8.84 -2.75 0.93
N ALA A 78 -8.71 -1.98 -0.15
CA ALA A 78 -9.65 -2.02 -1.27
C ALA A 78 -9.21 -3.08 -2.31
N PHE A 79 -9.23 -4.35 -1.88
CA PHE A 79 -8.68 -5.48 -2.64
C PHE A 79 -9.35 -5.60 -4.02
N ASN A 80 -10.68 -5.56 -4.10
CA ASN A 80 -11.37 -5.74 -5.37
C ASN A 80 -11.07 -4.59 -6.37
N PRO A 81 -11.21 -3.30 -6.00
CA PRO A 81 -10.81 -2.19 -6.88
C PRO A 81 -9.35 -2.25 -7.36
N GLN A 82 -8.42 -2.70 -6.51
CA GLN A 82 -7.01 -2.86 -6.89
C GLN A 82 -6.84 -3.84 -8.06
N PHE A 83 -7.39 -5.05 -7.97
CA PHE A 83 -7.20 -6.05 -9.02
C PHE A 83 -7.95 -5.69 -10.31
N LEU A 84 -9.04 -4.93 -10.20
CA LEU A 84 -9.70 -4.32 -11.35
C LEU A 84 -8.83 -3.23 -12.01
N SER A 85 -8.03 -2.47 -11.24
CA SER A 85 -7.05 -1.53 -11.81
C SER A 85 -5.99 -2.27 -12.61
N TYR A 86 -5.47 -3.38 -12.07
CA TYR A 86 -4.50 -4.21 -12.77
C TYR A 86 -5.07 -4.67 -14.11
N GLN A 87 -6.31 -5.17 -14.13
CA GLN A 87 -6.96 -5.61 -15.37
C GLN A 87 -7.06 -4.47 -16.39
N LYS A 88 -7.45 -3.26 -15.95
CA LYS A 88 -7.52 -2.07 -16.81
C LYS A 88 -6.14 -1.72 -17.40
N VAL A 89 -5.09 -1.73 -16.59
CA VAL A 89 -3.73 -1.45 -17.02
C VAL A 89 -3.21 -2.51 -17.99
N PHE A 90 -3.40 -3.80 -17.70
CA PHE A 90 -2.97 -4.86 -18.62
C PHE A 90 -3.77 -4.89 -19.93
N LYS A 91 -5.06 -4.52 -19.93
CA LYS A 91 -5.82 -4.29 -21.17
C LYS A 91 -5.21 -3.18 -22.01
N GLN A 92 -4.78 -2.08 -21.39
CA GLN A 92 -4.12 -0.97 -22.08
C GLN A 92 -2.75 -1.38 -22.64
N LEU A 93 -1.91 -2.01 -21.83
CA LEU A 93 -0.57 -2.45 -22.24
C LEU A 93 -0.59 -3.52 -23.34
N ALA A 94 -1.67 -4.29 -23.46
CA ALA A 94 -1.85 -5.29 -24.51
C ALA A 94 -2.24 -4.70 -25.88
N LYS A 95 -2.60 -3.41 -25.97
CA LYS A 95 -2.90 -2.76 -27.26
C LYS A 95 -1.64 -2.69 -28.14
N PRO A 96 -1.77 -2.76 -29.48
CA PRO A 96 -0.63 -2.65 -30.39
C PRO A 96 0.21 -1.38 -30.14
N GLY A 97 1.51 -1.55 -29.89
CA GLY A 97 2.45 -0.43 -29.66
C GLY A 97 2.34 0.25 -28.30
N ALA A 98 1.47 -0.22 -27.40
CA ALA A 98 1.21 0.41 -26.10
C ALA A 98 2.11 -0.07 -24.95
N ALA A 99 2.85 -1.17 -25.16
CA ALA A 99 3.75 -1.71 -24.15
C ALA A 99 4.90 -0.76 -23.82
N LEU A 100 5.25 -0.68 -22.54
CA LEU A 100 6.37 0.11 -22.03
C LEU A 100 7.55 -0.81 -21.74
N THR A 101 8.70 -0.51 -22.34
CA THR A 101 9.95 -1.24 -22.08
C THR A 101 10.64 -0.69 -20.83
N ALA A 102 11.55 -1.45 -20.23
CA ALA A 102 12.32 -0.99 -19.08
C ALA A 102 13.08 0.35 -19.33
N PRO A 103 13.73 0.58 -20.49
CA PRO A 103 14.32 1.89 -20.80
C PRO A 103 13.31 3.04 -20.78
N LYS A 104 12.09 2.85 -21.30
CA LYS A 104 11.04 3.88 -21.29
C LYS A 104 10.50 4.15 -19.89
N ILE A 105 10.34 3.10 -19.08
CA ILE A 105 9.97 3.25 -17.66
C ILE A 105 11.06 4.04 -16.92
N ASN A 106 12.35 3.77 -17.20
CA ASN A 106 13.46 4.55 -16.65
C ASN A 106 13.45 6.02 -17.14
N ALA A 107 13.06 6.27 -18.40
CA ALA A 107 12.90 7.63 -18.91
C ALA A 107 11.78 8.39 -18.17
N ILE A 108 10.65 7.72 -17.91
CA ILE A 108 9.55 8.25 -17.08
C ILE A 108 10.06 8.56 -15.67
N ALA A 109 10.72 7.60 -15.01
CA ALA A 109 11.28 7.77 -13.68
C ALA A 109 12.21 9.00 -13.61
N ASN A 110 13.13 9.12 -14.57
CA ASN A 110 14.06 10.25 -14.63
C ASN A 110 13.36 11.61 -14.82
N ALA A 111 12.30 11.66 -15.63
CA ALA A 111 11.50 12.87 -15.81
C ALA A 111 10.75 13.24 -14.52
N VAL A 112 10.22 12.24 -13.82
CA VAL A 112 9.59 12.40 -12.50
C VAL A 112 10.57 12.97 -11.47
N TYR A 113 11.75 12.37 -11.30
CA TYR A 113 12.74 12.90 -10.35
C TYR A 113 13.22 14.31 -10.72
N ALA A 114 13.46 14.58 -12.00
CA ALA A 114 13.86 15.92 -12.45
C ALA A 114 12.86 17.01 -12.06
N LYS A 115 11.57 16.65 -11.91
CA LYS A 115 10.50 17.58 -11.56
C LYS A 115 10.19 17.61 -10.07
N CYS A 116 10.37 16.48 -9.36
CA CYS A 116 9.73 16.26 -8.08
C CYS A 116 10.64 15.88 -6.92
N ASP A 117 11.88 15.46 -7.19
CA ASP A 117 12.85 15.04 -6.15
C ASP A 117 13.12 16.18 -5.17
N GLY A 118 13.58 17.34 -5.66
CA GLY A 118 13.92 18.50 -4.83
C GLY A 118 12.77 19.18 -4.08
N LEU A 119 11.52 18.73 -4.19
CA LEU A 119 10.37 19.37 -3.54
C LEU A 119 10.37 19.23 -2.01
N ASP A 120 11.08 18.23 -1.47
CA ASP A 120 11.29 18.09 -0.02
C ASP A 120 12.58 18.76 0.50
N GLY A 121 13.33 19.40 -0.41
CA GLY A 121 14.56 20.13 -0.10
C GLY A 121 15.84 19.37 -0.42
N LEU A 122 15.78 18.13 -0.91
CA LEU A 122 16.95 17.34 -1.29
C LEU A 122 16.76 16.67 -2.66
N ASN A 123 17.84 16.57 -3.45
CA ASN A 123 17.82 15.76 -4.66
C ASN A 123 18.58 14.45 -4.39
N ASP A 124 17.87 13.41 -3.94
CA ASP A 124 18.44 12.10 -3.60
C ASP A 124 17.70 10.92 -4.25
N ARG A 125 16.86 11.20 -5.26
CA ARG A 125 15.93 10.27 -5.91
C ARG A 125 14.96 9.62 -4.91
N ILE A 126 14.51 10.40 -3.94
CA ILE A 126 13.46 10.04 -2.99
C ILE A 126 12.44 11.17 -2.99
N ILE A 127 11.23 10.90 -3.47
CA ILE A 127 10.16 11.90 -3.45
C ILE A 127 9.47 11.86 -2.08
N GLY A 128 9.81 12.80 -1.21
CA GLY A 128 9.17 13.04 0.09
C GLY A 128 7.87 13.83 0.01
N ARG A 129 7.62 14.52 -1.11
CA ARG A 129 6.45 15.37 -1.37
C ARG A 129 5.70 15.02 -2.65
N PRO A 130 5.19 13.78 -2.80
CA PRO A 130 4.45 13.42 -4.01
C PRO A 130 3.15 14.22 -4.18
N ASP A 131 2.58 14.76 -3.09
CA ASP A 131 1.41 15.63 -3.08
C ASP A 131 1.67 17.00 -3.76
N ALA A 132 2.92 17.47 -3.74
CA ALA A 132 3.34 18.71 -4.38
C ALA A 132 3.85 18.49 -5.83
N CYS A 133 3.99 17.24 -6.25
CA CYS A 133 4.48 16.87 -7.58
C CYS A 133 3.34 16.88 -8.60
N SER A 134 3.52 17.60 -9.70
CA SER A 134 2.61 17.55 -10.85
C SER A 134 3.38 17.09 -12.07
N PHE A 135 3.23 15.83 -12.46
CA PHE A 135 3.88 15.22 -13.62
C PHE A 135 2.82 14.69 -14.59
N ASP A 136 2.94 15.00 -15.88
CA ASP A 136 2.13 14.41 -16.94
C ASP A 136 3.05 13.62 -17.90
N PRO A 137 2.82 12.31 -18.10
CA PRO A 137 3.59 11.51 -19.06
C PRO A 137 3.58 12.06 -20.50
N ALA A 138 2.60 12.89 -20.87
CA ALA A 138 2.58 13.55 -22.18
C ALA A 138 3.79 14.46 -22.41
N GLU A 139 4.46 14.93 -21.36
CA GLU A 139 5.71 15.69 -21.42
C GLU A 139 6.85 14.89 -22.10
N LEU A 140 6.74 13.56 -22.17
CA LEU A 140 7.71 12.66 -22.82
C LEU A 140 7.32 12.24 -24.24
N ALA A 141 6.30 12.84 -24.86
CA ALA A 141 5.89 12.48 -26.21
C ALA A 141 7.03 12.61 -27.24
N CYS A 142 7.21 11.61 -28.09
CA CYS A 142 8.22 11.66 -29.16
C CYS A 142 7.91 12.78 -30.17
N THR A 143 8.86 13.69 -30.39
CA THR A 143 8.78 14.75 -31.41
C THR A 143 9.34 14.34 -32.78
N GLY A 144 9.99 13.16 -32.84
CA GLY A 144 10.58 12.58 -34.04
C GLY A 144 10.49 11.06 -34.01
N ALA A 145 11.52 10.38 -34.54
CA ALA A 145 11.61 8.93 -34.47
C ALA A 145 11.58 8.45 -33.00
N GLU A 146 10.93 7.31 -32.78
CA GLU A 146 10.86 6.69 -31.46
C GLU A 146 12.28 6.34 -30.97
N THR A 147 12.53 6.63 -29.69
CA THR A 147 13.74 6.25 -28.97
C THR A 147 13.37 5.72 -27.59
N ASP A 148 14.35 5.25 -26.84
CA ASP A 148 14.16 4.81 -25.45
C ASP A 148 13.86 5.98 -24.48
N SER A 149 14.11 7.23 -24.89
CA SER A 149 13.92 8.44 -24.07
C SER A 149 12.59 9.16 -24.29
N CYS A 150 11.72 8.65 -25.16
CA CYS A 150 10.42 9.26 -25.43
C CYS A 150 9.32 8.20 -25.58
N LEU A 151 8.06 8.63 -25.50
CA LEU A 151 6.88 7.79 -25.57
C LEU A 151 6.11 8.06 -26.87
N THR A 152 5.73 7.00 -27.57
CA THR A 152 4.75 7.09 -28.68
C THR A 152 3.37 7.46 -28.13
N PRO A 153 2.41 7.91 -28.96
CA PRO A 153 1.06 8.24 -28.48
C PRO A 153 0.38 7.09 -27.69
N ALA A 154 0.55 5.84 -28.13
CA ALA A 154 -0.01 4.69 -27.42
C ALA A 154 0.68 4.43 -26.07
N GLN A 155 1.99 4.67 -25.98
CA GLN A 155 2.76 4.56 -24.73
C GLN A 155 2.45 5.71 -23.76
N VAL A 156 2.18 6.92 -24.25
CA VAL A 156 1.67 8.03 -23.43
C VAL A 156 0.33 7.65 -22.82
N GLU A 157 -0.61 7.11 -23.61
CA GLU A 157 -1.91 6.64 -23.10
C GLU A 157 -1.74 5.55 -22.02
N SER A 158 -0.78 4.62 -22.21
CA SER A 158 -0.45 3.62 -21.19
C SER A 158 0.07 4.23 -19.90
N ALA A 159 1.04 5.14 -19.98
CA ALA A 159 1.59 5.79 -18.79
C ALA A 159 0.52 6.64 -18.09
N GLN A 160 -0.30 7.38 -18.83
CA GLN A 160 -1.43 8.14 -18.27
C GLN A 160 -2.46 7.23 -17.62
N THR A 161 -2.73 6.05 -18.18
CA THR A 161 -3.63 5.05 -17.59
C THR A 161 -3.12 4.58 -16.21
N ILE A 162 -1.81 4.38 -16.09
CA ILE A 162 -1.15 3.95 -14.83
C ILE A 162 -1.19 5.06 -13.76
N TYR A 163 -0.97 6.32 -14.15
CA TYR A 163 -1.05 7.47 -13.24
C TYR A 163 -2.48 7.96 -12.96
N SER A 164 -3.51 7.35 -13.55
CA SER A 164 -4.89 7.76 -13.37
C SER A 164 -5.62 6.88 -12.38
N SER A 165 -6.62 7.44 -11.70
CA SER A 165 -7.56 6.63 -10.93
C SER A 165 -8.28 5.63 -11.84
N THR A 166 -8.51 4.42 -11.33
CA THR A 166 -9.39 3.46 -12.00
C THR A 166 -10.81 3.62 -11.52
N ASN A 167 -11.74 3.60 -12.48
CA ASN A 167 -13.17 3.63 -12.26
C ASN A 167 -13.78 2.51 -13.10
N VAL A 168 -14.52 1.60 -12.44
CA VAL A 168 -15.19 0.47 -13.07
C VAL A 168 -16.68 0.48 -12.70
N ALA A 169 -17.52 0.09 -13.65
CA ALA A 169 -18.98 0.02 -13.49
C ALA A 169 -19.58 1.35 -12.97
N ASN A 170 -19.30 2.46 -13.67
CA ASN A 170 -19.81 3.81 -13.37
C ASN A 170 -19.51 4.29 -11.94
N GLY A 171 -18.29 4.05 -11.47
CA GLY A 171 -17.82 4.50 -10.15
C GLY A 171 -18.18 3.58 -9.00
N ARG A 172 -18.71 2.39 -9.28
CA ARG A 172 -19.00 1.38 -8.25
C ARG A 172 -17.73 0.87 -7.59
N TYR A 173 -16.65 0.70 -8.36
CA TYR A 173 -15.34 0.31 -7.87
C TYR A 173 -14.31 1.36 -8.29
N VAL A 174 -13.72 2.02 -7.30
CA VAL A 174 -12.76 3.11 -7.50
C VAL A 174 -11.44 2.75 -6.86
N TRP A 175 -10.37 2.88 -7.64
CA TRP A 175 -9.00 2.74 -7.16
C TRP A 175 -8.25 4.06 -7.37
N PRO A 176 -7.63 4.64 -6.32
CA PRO A 176 -6.89 5.88 -6.45
C PRO A 176 -5.70 5.78 -7.42
N ALA A 177 -5.28 6.92 -7.95
CA ALA A 177 -4.05 7.01 -8.74
C ALA A 177 -2.80 6.65 -7.92
N PHE A 178 -1.73 6.23 -8.59
CA PHE A 178 -0.42 6.09 -7.95
C PHE A 178 0.26 7.46 -7.79
N PRO A 179 0.89 7.75 -6.64
CA PRO A 179 1.77 8.90 -6.53
C PRO A 179 3.03 8.71 -7.40
N PRO A 180 3.63 9.81 -7.89
CA PRO A 180 4.89 9.75 -8.62
C PRO A 180 6.09 9.36 -7.73
N GLY A 181 7.02 8.59 -8.30
CA GLY A 181 8.28 8.17 -7.70
C GLY A 181 8.45 6.66 -7.59
N GLY A 182 9.66 6.16 -7.86
CA GLY A 182 10.00 4.73 -7.75
C GLY A 182 9.60 3.88 -8.95
N GLU A 183 9.29 4.50 -10.09
CA GLU A 183 8.90 3.82 -11.33
C GLU A 183 9.97 2.84 -11.82
N GLU A 184 11.26 3.09 -11.57
CA GLU A 184 12.34 2.19 -11.96
C GLU A 184 12.41 0.92 -11.09
N GLY A 185 12.07 1.03 -9.79
CA GLY A 185 12.07 -0.08 -8.84
C GLY A 185 10.97 -1.10 -9.13
N SER A 186 10.00 -0.67 -9.92
CA SER A 186 8.83 -1.41 -10.38
C SER A 186 9.17 -2.67 -11.19
N SER A 187 10.35 -2.69 -11.84
CA SER A 187 10.91 -3.86 -12.55
C SER A 187 11.42 -4.94 -11.59
N PHE A 188 11.83 -4.55 -10.37
CA PHE A 188 12.28 -5.46 -9.32
C PHE A 188 11.11 -5.99 -8.46
N THR A 189 10.04 -5.20 -8.30
CA THR A 189 8.86 -5.58 -7.48
C THR A 189 7.74 -6.29 -8.27
N GLY A 190 7.84 -6.38 -9.61
CA GLY A 190 6.84 -7.06 -10.44
C GLY A 190 5.50 -6.31 -10.54
N SER A 191 5.58 -4.98 -10.55
CA SER A 191 4.53 -3.96 -10.33
C SER A 191 3.51 -3.70 -11.45
N GLU A 192 2.71 -2.62 -11.28
CA GLU A 192 1.72 -2.05 -12.22
C GLU A 192 2.26 -1.67 -13.60
N TRP A 193 3.57 -1.50 -13.76
CA TRP A 193 4.20 -1.17 -15.05
C TRP A 193 4.35 -2.37 -16.01
N GLY A 194 3.44 -3.33 -15.94
CA GLY A 194 3.45 -4.55 -16.75
C GLY A 194 4.21 -5.73 -16.14
N GLY A 195 4.47 -5.70 -14.82
CA GLY A 195 5.21 -6.72 -14.11
C GLY A 195 4.47 -8.06 -13.97
N ALA A 196 5.24 -9.16 -13.91
CA ALA A 196 4.68 -10.51 -13.87
C ALA A 196 3.87 -10.81 -12.59
N THR A 197 4.19 -10.18 -11.45
CA THR A 197 3.47 -10.37 -10.19
C THR A 197 2.05 -9.80 -10.28
N SER A 198 1.90 -8.50 -10.64
CA SER A 198 0.58 -7.89 -10.84
C SER A 198 -0.23 -8.62 -11.91
N LYS A 199 0.41 -9.05 -13.01
CA LYS A 199 -0.25 -9.87 -14.04
C LYS A 199 -0.81 -11.16 -13.45
N GLY A 200 0.03 -11.94 -12.76
CA GLY A 200 -0.37 -13.22 -12.21
C GLY A 200 -1.41 -13.12 -11.09
N LEU A 201 -1.42 -12.02 -10.35
CA LEU A 201 -2.44 -11.67 -9.35
C LEU A 201 -3.78 -11.34 -10.03
N MET A 202 -3.75 -10.46 -11.03
CA MET A 202 -4.91 -10.08 -11.85
C MET A 202 -5.55 -11.30 -12.51
N GLU A 203 -4.75 -12.13 -13.19
CA GLU A 203 -5.25 -13.34 -13.85
C GLU A 203 -5.94 -14.28 -12.86
N GLY A 204 -5.33 -14.50 -11.68
CA GLY A 204 -5.89 -15.34 -10.64
C GLY A 204 -7.23 -14.82 -10.10
N TYR A 205 -7.30 -13.52 -9.80
CA TYR A 205 -8.52 -12.87 -9.32
C TYR A 205 -9.65 -12.93 -10.35
N ILE A 206 -9.39 -12.50 -11.59
CA ILE A 206 -10.42 -12.44 -12.63
C ILE A 206 -10.92 -13.84 -12.98
N LYS A 207 -10.03 -14.83 -13.15
CA LYS A 207 -10.41 -16.21 -13.49
C LYS A 207 -11.16 -16.89 -12.35
N TYR A 208 -10.56 -16.96 -11.17
CA TYR A 208 -11.01 -17.89 -10.15
C TYR A 208 -11.91 -17.26 -9.08
N MET A 209 -11.82 -15.94 -8.84
CA MET A 209 -12.68 -15.26 -7.87
C MET A 209 -13.88 -14.59 -8.53
N VAL A 210 -13.68 -13.87 -9.63
CA VAL A 210 -14.76 -13.15 -10.35
C VAL A 210 -15.53 -14.09 -11.28
N ALA A 211 -14.86 -14.69 -12.26
CA ALA A 211 -15.54 -15.55 -13.23
C ALA A 211 -15.83 -16.96 -12.71
N ARG A 212 -15.05 -17.42 -11.72
CA ARG A 212 -15.02 -18.81 -11.23
C ARG A 212 -14.82 -19.83 -12.36
N ASP A 213 -14.02 -19.46 -13.37
CA ASP A 213 -13.70 -20.26 -14.54
C ASP A 213 -12.22 -20.05 -14.92
N GLY A 214 -11.42 -21.11 -14.86
CA GLY A 214 -10.00 -21.06 -15.19
C GLY A 214 -9.69 -20.92 -16.67
N THR A 215 -10.68 -21.10 -17.54
CA THR A 215 -10.52 -21.16 -19.00
C THR A 215 -10.69 -19.80 -19.69
N ILE A 216 -11.27 -18.81 -19.00
CA ILE A 216 -11.52 -17.49 -19.58
C ILE A 216 -10.21 -16.74 -19.90
N ASP A 217 -10.27 -15.85 -20.89
CA ASP A 217 -9.26 -14.80 -21.05
C ASP A 217 -9.61 -13.64 -20.09
N PRO A 218 -8.78 -13.40 -19.05
CA PRO A 218 -9.06 -12.37 -18.06
C PRO A 218 -8.99 -10.97 -18.66
N LEU A 219 -8.35 -10.75 -19.82
CA LEU A 219 -8.34 -9.46 -20.50
C LEU A 219 -9.59 -9.22 -21.35
N GLN A 220 -10.44 -10.23 -21.60
CA GLN A 220 -11.69 -10.06 -22.34
C GLN A 220 -12.92 -9.94 -21.43
N LEU A 221 -12.81 -10.32 -20.16
CA LEU A 221 -13.91 -10.18 -19.20
C LEU A 221 -14.25 -8.70 -18.96
N ASP A 222 -15.53 -8.35 -19.06
CA ASP A 222 -16.07 -7.05 -18.67
C ASP A 222 -16.58 -7.11 -17.21
N PRO A 223 -15.90 -6.48 -16.24
CA PRO A 223 -16.32 -6.53 -14.84
C PRO A 223 -17.70 -5.92 -14.59
N ALA A 224 -18.20 -5.04 -15.46
CA ALA A 224 -19.52 -4.45 -15.31
C ALA A 224 -20.65 -5.50 -15.44
N GLN A 225 -20.38 -6.65 -16.03
CA GLN A 225 -21.32 -7.77 -16.12
C GLN A 225 -21.28 -8.69 -14.88
N TYR A 226 -20.31 -8.49 -13.97
CA TYR A 226 -20.06 -9.33 -12.80
C TYR A 226 -20.28 -8.59 -11.48
N THR A 227 -20.96 -7.44 -11.47
CA THR A 227 -21.07 -6.59 -10.27
C THR A 227 -21.65 -7.31 -9.07
N ALA A 228 -22.65 -8.19 -9.24
CA ALA A 228 -23.21 -8.96 -8.13
C ALA A 228 -22.16 -9.85 -7.44
N ARG A 229 -21.30 -10.51 -8.24
CA ARG A 229 -20.19 -11.32 -7.70
C ARG A 229 -19.10 -10.44 -7.09
N ILE A 230 -18.74 -9.34 -7.73
CA ILE A 230 -17.71 -8.43 -7.20
C ILE A 230 -18.19 -7.79 -5.89
N ASP A 231 -19.48 -7.45 -5.75
CA ASP A 231 -20.04 -6.94 -4.49
C ASP A 231 -19.96 -7.96 -3.36
N GLU A 232 -20.20 -9.25 -3.66
CA GLU A 232 -19.98 -10.34 -2.70
C GLU A 232 -18.51 -10.39 -2.27
N LEU A 233 -17.58 -10.37 -3.23
CA LEU A 233 -16.14 -10.36 -2.95
C LEU A 233 -15.72 -9.14 -2.12
N VAL A 234 -16.24 -7.95 -2.43
CA VAL A 234 -16.02 -6.71 -1.65
C VAL A 234 -16.48 -6.92 -0.21
N SER A 235 -17.69 -7.41 0.00
CA SER A 235 -18.22 -7.66 1.35
C SER A 235 -17.38 -8.69 2.12
N MET A 236 -16.80 -9.67 1.44
CA MET A 236 -16.02 -10.73 2.08
C MET A 236 -14.55 -10.34 2.34
N MET A 237 -13.93 -9.60 1.42
CA MET A 237 -12.47 -9.43 1.36
C MET A 237 -11.98 -8.02 1.64
N ASP A 238 -12.75 -6.99 1.27
CA ASP A 238 -12.30 -5.60 1.42
C ASP A 238 -12.35 -5.18 2.89
N ALA A 239 -11.34 -4.41 3.29
CA ALA A 239 -11.15 -3.87 4.62
C ALA A 239 -11.29 -2.34 4.60
N THR A 240 -12.40 -1.83 4.05
CA THR A 240 -12.61 -0.40 3.78
C THR A 240 -13.62 0.28 4.70
N ASP A 241 -14.18 -0.44 5.69
CA ASP A 241 -15.13 0.15 6.66
C ASP A 241 -14.40 1.14 7.59
N PRO A 242 -14.73 2.45 7.55
CA PRO A 242 -14.08 3.44 8.39
C PRO A 242 -14.60 3.46 9.84
N ASP A 243 -15.71 2.77 10.14
CA ASP A 243 -16.28 2.76 11.49
C ASP A 243 -15.53 1.81 12.41
N LEU A 244 -14.52 2.36 13.08
CA LEU A 244 -13.73 1.65 14.08
C LEU A 244 -14.20 1.93 15.50
N SER A 245 -15.44 2.39 15.70
CA SER A 245 -15.95 2.78 17.03
C SER A 245 -15.88 1.65 18.06
N ARG A 246 -16.19 0.40 17.66
CA ARG A 246 -16.07 -0.79 18.52
C ARG A 246 -14.62 -1.08 18.92
N PHE A 247 -13.67 -0.91 17.99
CA PHE A 247 -12.25 -1.10 18.25
C PHE A 247 -11.70 -0.02 19.18
N LYS A 248 -12.05 1.24 18.93
CA LYS A 248 -11.72 2.39 19.79
C LYS A 248 -12.29 2.22 21.21
N ALA A 249 -13.57 1.86 21.34
CA ALA A 249 -14.28 1.80 22.64
C ALA A 249 -13.66 0.80 23.63
N ARG A 250 -12.95 -0.21 23.14
CA ARG A 250 -12.21 -1.18 23.98
C ARG A 250 -10.74 -0.83 24.19
N GLY A 251 -10.32 0.36 23.77
CA GLY A 251 -8.93 0.84 23.88
C GLY A 251 -8.00 0.34 22.78
N GLY A 252 -8.53 -0.17 21.67
CA GLY A 252 -7.73 -0.66 20.55
C GLY A 252 -6.93 0.46 19.88
N LYS A 253 -5.71 0.18 19.44
CA LYS A 253 -4.81 1.13 18.76
C LYS A 253 -4.44 0.64 17.36
N LEU A 254 -4.38 1.56 16.40
CA LEU A 254 -4.07 1.29 14.99
C LEU A 254 -2.89 2.16 14.54
N ILE A 255 -1.86 1.53 14.00
CA ILE A 255 -0.81 2.20 13.23
C ILE A 255 -0.95 1.76 11.78
N LEU A 256 -1.16 2.73 10.89
CA LEU A 256 -1.06 2.56 9.45
C LEU A 256 0.34 2.96 8.98
N TRP A 257 0.88 2.25 8.00
CA TRP A 257 2.14 2.61 7.36
C TRP A 257 2.11 2.29 5.86
N THR A 258 2.71 3.12 5.02
CA THR A 258 2.89 2.78 3.58
C THR A 258 4.17 3.39 3.02
N GLY A 259 4.81 2.69 2.08
CA GLY A 259 5.88 3.25 1.27
C GLY A 259 5.32 4.10 0.15
N LEU A 260 5.92 5.28 -0.11
CA LEU A 260 5.44 6.20 -1.16
C LEU A 260 5.87 5.79 -2.57
N SER A 261 6.78 4.83 -2.70
CA SER A 261 7.23 4.26 -3.98
C SER A 261 6.65 2.85 -4.21
N ASP A 262 5.54 2.52 -3.55
CA ASP A 262 4.84 1.25 -3.69
C ASP A 262 3.98 1.22 -4.97
N TRP A 263 4.51 0.56 -5.99
CA TRP A 263 3.85 0.33 -7.27
C TRP A 263 3.07 -1.00 -7.36
N LEU A 264 2.91 -1.70 -6.23
CA LEU A 264 1.97 -2.82 -6.12
C LEU A 264 0.66 -2.35 -5.48
N ILE A 265 0.75 -1.59 -4.38
CA ILE A 265 -0.42 -1.01 -3.71
C ILE A 265 -0.18 0.49 -3.58
N THR A 266 -0.98 1.30 -4.27
CA THR A 266 -0.85 2.77 -4.18
C THR A 266 -0.97 3.25 -2.73
N ALA A 267 -0.03 4.08 -2.29
CA ALA A 267 -0.09 4.75 -0.98
C ALA A 267 -1.38 5.59 -0.81
N ASN A 268 -1.95 6.07 -1.92
CA ASN A 268 -3.20 6.84 -1.91
C ASN A 268 -4.41 6.01 -1.45
N ASN A 269 -4.37 4.68 -1.57
CA ASN A 269 -5.42 3.81 -1.05
C ASN A 269 -5.41 3.78 0.50
N ALA A 270 -4.23 3.66 1.12
CA ALA A 270 -4.11 3.76 2.57
C ALA A 270 -4.43 5.18 3.07
N THR A 271 -4.01 6.21 2.33
CA THR A 271 -4.32 7.62 2.63
C THR A 271 -5.83 7.87 2.62
N ALA A 272 -6.53 7.42 1.59
CA ALA A 272 -7.98 7.58 1.48
C ALA A 272 -8.73 6.87 2.63
N TYR A 273 -8.29 5.66 3.01
CA TYR A 273 -8.85 4.94 4.15
C TYR A 273 -8.58 5.66 5.49
N TYR A 274 -7.36 6.16 5.70
CA TYR A 274 -7.05 6.94 6.90
C TYR A 274 -7.95 8.18 7.02
N GLN A 275 -8.09 8.94 5.93
CA GLN A 275 -8.93 10.14 5.88
C GLN A 275 -10.41 9.82 6.16
N SER A 276 -10.92 8.70 5.64
CA SER A 276 -12.32 8.29 5.91
C SER A 276 -12.52 7.86 7.36
N VAL A 277 -11.54 7.20 7.99
CA VAL A 277 -11.57 6.91 9.44
C VAL A 277 -11.53 8.19 10.27
N VAL A 278 -10.70 9.18 9.91
CA VAL A 278 -10.66 10.49 10.57
C VAL A 278 -12.02 11.19 10.47
N GLN A 279 -12.61 11.23 9.28
CA GLN A 279 -13.93 11.81 9.07
C GLN A 279 -15.00 11.09 9.88
N ARG A 280 -15.02 9.75 9.85
CA ARG A 280 -16.01 8.93 10.56
C ARG A 280 -15.91 9.05 12.08
N SER A 281 -14.70 9.28 12.59
CA SER A 281 -14.41 9.48 14.02
C SER A 281 -14.85 10.84 14.55
N GLY A 282 -15.23 11.79 13.68
CA GLY A 282 -15.60 13.15 14.06
C GLY A 282 -14.46 14.17 13.96
N GLY A 283 -13.38 13.85 13.24
CA GLY A 283 -12.24 14.74 13.00
C GLY A 283 -10.93 14.24 13.61
N GLN A 284 -9.86 14.97 13.32
CA GLN A 284 -8.47 14.58 13.63
C GLN A 284 -8.28 14.27 15.11
N ALA A 285 -8.69 15.17 16.02
CA ALA A 285 -8.53 14.98 17.46
C ALA A 285 -9.13 13.67 17.99
N ALA A 286 -10.30 13.26 17.47
CA ALA A 286 -10.95 12.03 17.88
C ALA A 286 -10.29 10.77 17.29
N ALA A 287 -9.67 10.89 16.12
CA ALA A 287 -8.90 9.82 15.49
C ALA A 287 -7.55 9.63 16.18
N ASP A 288 -6.88 10.71 16.58
CA ASP A 288 -5.59 10.73 17.27
C ASP A 288 -5.58 9.92 18.57
N GLU A 289 -6.74 9.75 19.20
CA GLU A 289 -6.88 8.89 20.38
C GLU A 289 -6.54 7.42 20.11
N PHE A 290 -6.62 6.96 18.85
CA PHE A 290 -6.50 5.52 18.54
C PHE A 290 -5.90 5.16 17.17
N VAL A 291 -5.70 6.11 16.26
CA VAL A 291 -5.11 5.88 14.92
C VAL A 291 -4.00 6.86 14.62
N GLU A 292 -2.84 6.33 14.21
CA GLU A 292 -1.77 7.10 13.59
C GLU A 292 -1.41 6.50 12.23
N TYR A 293 -1.04 7.36 11.28
CA TYR A 293 -0.64 6.96 9.93
C TYR A 293 0.73 7.55 9.60
N TYR A 294 1.60 6.72 9.06
CA TYR A 294 2.96 7.08 8.69
C TYR A 294 3.24 6.75 7.21
N THR A 295 3.94 7.64 6.53
CA THR A 295 4.37 7.43 5.14
C THR A 295 5.89 7.37 5.08
N ALA A 296 6.43 6.46 4.29
CA ALA A 296 7.87 6.28 4.11
C ALA A 296 8.29 6.64 2.68
N PRO A 297 8.84 7.85 2.45
CA PRO A 297 9.37 8.27 1.15
C PRO A 297 10.42 7.30 0.60
N GLY A 298 10.34 7.02 -0.70
CA GLY A 298 11.31 6.18 -1.42
C GLY A 298 11.25 4.69 -1.08
N VAL A 299 10.35 4.28 -0.17
CA VAL A 299 10.18 2.87 0.19
C VAL A 299 9.15 2.22 -0.73
N GLY A 300 9.49 1.03 -1.23
CA GLY A 300 8.63 0.22 -2.09
C GLY A 300 7.58 -0.57 -1.32
N HIS A 301 7.13 -1.67 -1.94
CA HIS A 301 6.12 -2.55 -1.35
C HIS A 301 6.66 -3.29 -0.12
N CYS A 302 6.19 -2.90 1.06
CA CYS A 302 6.59 -3.42 2.39
C CYS A 302 8.03 -3.15 2.84
N ALA A 303 8.98 -3.12 1.90
CA ALA A 303 10.40 -2.87 2.13
C ALA A 303 11.06 -2.44 0.79
N LEU A 304 12.38 -2.33 0.78
CA LEU A 304 13.20 -1.98 -0.39
C LEU A 304 12.86 -0.59 -0.95
N GLY A 305 13.47 -0.26 -2.09
CA GLY A 305 13.45 1.07 -2.68
C GLY A 305 14.66 1.90 -2.28
N ASN A 306 14.68 3.17 -2.66
CA ASN A 306 15.78 4.09 -2.38
C ASN A 306 15.72 4.66 -0.95
N GLY A 307 14.56 4.58 -0.30
CA GLY A 307 14.28 5.12 1.03
C GLY A 307 14.78 4.27 2.20
N ALA A 308 14.54 4.76 3.41
CA ALA A 308 14.80 4.06 4.66
C ALA A 308 13.61 3.13 4.99
N ASP A 309 13.77 1.84 4.75
CA ASP A 309 12.69 0.84 4.71
C ASP A 309 12.51 0.01 5.99
N LYS A 310 13.49 0.01 6.89
CA LYS A 310 13.42 -0.65 8.19
C LYS A 310 12.92 0.32 9.26
N VAL A 311 11.78 0.00 9.89
CA VAL A 311 11.28 0.74 11.04
C VAL A 311 10.56 -0.16 12.05
N ASP A 312 10.87 0.04 13.33
CA ASP A 312 10.14 -0.59 14.44
C ASP A 312 8.86 0.20 14.76
N LEU A 313 7.72 -0.47 14.61
CA LEU A 313 6.41 0.06 15.02
C LEU A 313 5.80 -0.77 16.15
N ALA A 314 6.39 -1.92 16.48
CA ALA A 314 5.89 -2.80 17.53
C ALA A 314 6.19 -2.20 18.91
N GLY A 315 7.42 -1.71 19.12
CA GLY A 315 7.78 -1.01 20.37
C GLY A 315 6.82 0.14 20.70
N PRO A 316 6.66 1.14 19.80
CA PRO A 316 5.71 2.24 20.01
C PRO A 316 4.24 1.78 20.15
N MET A 317 3.82 0.72 19.46
CA MET A 317 2.49 0.14 19.64
C MET A 317 2.26 -0.37 21.07
N PHE A 318 3.22 -1.12 21.63
CA PHE A 318 3.11 -1.60 23.01
C PHE A 318 3.14 -0.44 24.02
N GLU A 319 4.01 0.55 23.80
CA GLU A 319 4.05 1.75 24.65
C GLU A 319 2.69 2.49 24.63
N TRP A 320 2.07 2.60 23.46
CA TRP A 320 0.75 3.22 23.33
C TRP A 320 -0.35 2.43 24.03
N LEU A 321 -0.32 1.10 23.94
CA LEU A 321 -1.30 0.21 24.56
C LEU A 321 -1.18 0.13 26.08
N GLU A 322 0.03 0.24 26.60
CA GLU A 322 0.33 0.00 28.02
C GLU A 322 0.43 1.30 28.83
N GLN A 323 0.93 2.37 28.20
CA GLN A 323 1.24 3.63 28.87
C GLN A 323 0.42 4.81 28.32
N GLY A 324 -0.32 4.60 27.23
CA GLY A 324 -1.10 5.68 26.60
C GLY A 324 -0.25 6.71 25.86
N VAL A 325 1.04 6.44 25.65
CA VAL A 325 1.96 7.33 24.93
C VAL A 325 1.84 7.05 23.43
N ALA A 326 1.28 8.01 22.69
CA ALA A 326 1.10 7.86 21.25
C ALA A 326 2.47 7.83 20.53
N PRO A 327 2.66 7.02 19.48
CA PRO A 327 3.95 6.91 18.78
C PRO A 327 4.51 8.24 18.29
N SER A 328 3.63 9.20 17.92
CA SER A 328 4.05 10.54 17.50
C SER A 328 4.59 11.45 18.61
N SER A 329 4.55 11.01 19.87
CA SER A 329 5.10 11.75 21.01
C SER A 329 6.63 11.74 21.05
N ALA A 330 7.27 10.86 20.27
CA ALA A 330 8.72 10.75 20.16
C ALA A 330 9.16 10.54 18.69
N PRO A 331 10.39 10.93 18.31
CA PRO A 331 10.89 10.66 16.97
C PRO A 331 11.04 9.16 16.71
N ILE A 332 10.40 8.68 15.64
CA ILE A 332 10.65 7.34 15.10
C ILE A 332 11.65 7.49 13.96
N THR A 333 12.74 6.72 13.98
CA THR A 333 13.74 6.73 12.90
C THR A 333 13.64 5.45 12.09
N ALA A 334 13.52 5.59 10.77
CA ALA A 334 13.68 4.50 9.83
C ALA A 334 15.14 4.44 9.34
N SER A 335 15.62 3.26 8.98
CA SER A 335 16.94 3.04 8.40
C SER A 335 16.89 2.13 7.17
N THR A 336 17.93 2.09 6.36
CA THR A 336 18.08 1.07 5.31
C THR A 336 18.22 -0.33 5.93
N LEU A 337 17.42 -1.30 5.47
CA LEU A 337 17.46 -2.69 5.92
C LEU A 337 18.67 -3.44 5.33
N PHE A 338 18.85 -3.34 4.01
CA PHE A 338 19.91 -4.00 3.28
C PHE A 338 20.76 -2.98 2.52
N VAL A 339 22.04 -2.88 2.87
CA VAL A 339 23.01 -2.04 2.17
C VAL A 339 23.65 -2.88 1.07
N LEU A 340 23.35 -2.55 -0.19
CA LEU A 340 23.98 -3.20 -1.34
C LEU A 340 25.43 -2.71 -1.51
N PRO A 341 26.32 -3.51 -2.12
CA PRO A 341 27.67 -3.05 -2.42
C PRO A 341 27.66 -1.76 -3.23
N GLY A 342 28.29 -0.70 -2.70
CA GLY A 342 28.34 0.62 -3.34
C GLY A 342 27.18 1.56 -3.00
N THR A 343 26.23 1.16 -2.14
CA THR A 343 25.22 2.07 -1.59
C THR A 343 25.54 2.44 -0.14
N THR A 344 25.06 3.60 0.30
CA THR A 344 25.15 4.05 1.69
C THR A 344 23.88 3.71 2.45
N SER A 345 24.03 3.39 3.74
CA SER A 345 22.88 3.28 4.65
C SER A 345 22.29 4.65 4.87
N LYS A 346 20.98 4.80 4.67
CA LYS A 346 20.24 6.03 4.95
C LYS A 346 19.43 5.89 6.22
N SER A 347 19.23 7.00 6.91
CA SER A 347 18.26 7.13 7.99
C SER A 347 17.39 8.35 7.77
N ARG A 348 16.10 8.23 8.10
CA ARG A 348 15.09 9.29 7.95
C ARG A 348 14.17 9.28 9.17
N PRO A 349 13.69 10.43 9.66
CA PRO A 349 12.57 10.45 10.58
C PRO A 349 11.32 9.92 9.85
N LEU A 350 10.59 9.00 10.49
CA LEU A 350 9.31 8.53 10.01
C LEU A 350 8.24 9.52 10.48
N CYS A 351 7.79 10.37 9.57
CA CYS A 351 6.85 11.43 9.89
C CYS A 351 5.39 10.95 9.87
N ARG A 352 4.61 11.43 10.84
CA ARG A 352 3.17 11.16 10.92
C ARG A 352 2.46 11.95 9.83
N TYR A 353 1.70 11.28 8.97
CA TYR A 353 0.90 11.92 7.93
C TYR A 353 -0.04 12.99 8.53
N PRO A 354 -0.17 14.19 7.91
CA PRO A 354 0.36 14.58 6.61
C PRO A 354 1.75 15.24 6.67
N GLN A 355 2.53 15.04 7.72
CA GLN A 355 3.91 15.54 7.75
C GLN A 355 4.84 14.68 6.87
N TYR A 356 5.94 15.29 6.44
CA TYR A 356 6.96 14.65 5.62
C TYR A 356 8.37 15.02 6.13
N PRO A 357 9.40 14.19 5.86
CA PRO A 357 10.77 14.50 6.24
C PRO A 357 11.35 15.57 5.31
N LYS A 358 11.41 16.82 5.78
CA LYS A 358 12.02 17.94 5.06
C LYS A 358 13.51 18.03 5.37
N TYR A 359 14.36 18.10 4.34
CA TYR A 359 15.79 18.30 4.52
C TYR A 359 16.09 19.73 4.99
N ILE A 360 16.95 19.86 6.00
CA ILE A 360 17.32 21.15 6.62
C ILE A 360 18.83 21.44 6.56
N GLY A 361 19.61 20.58 5.89
CA GLY A 361 21.08 20.69 5.80
C GLY A 361 21.80 19.66 6.66
N GLY A 362 23.07 19.38 6.32
CA GLY A 362 23.89 18.36 6.98
C GLY A 362 24.13 17.13 6.09
N ASP A 363 24.49 16.00 6.70
CA ASP A 363 24.68 14.74 5.98
C ASP A 363 23.34 14.24 5.39
N PRO A 364 23.18 14.14 4.06
CA PRO A 364 21.94 13.70 3.43
C PRO A 364 21.55 12.26 3.78
N ASP A 365 22.43 11.45 4.36
CA ASP A 365 22.12 10.07 4.76
C ASP A 365 21.74 9.95 6.26
N ALA A 366 21.83 11.04 7.02
CA ALA A 366 21.54 11.08 8.45
C ALA A 366 20.15 11.66 8.76
N ALA A 367 19.37 10.98 9.62
CA ALA A 367 18.04 11.43 10.04
C ALA A 367 18.06 12.81 10.72
N ALA A 368 19.16 13.17 11.39
CA ALA A 368 19.33 14.47 12.05
C ALA A 368 19.34 15.67 11.07
N SER A 369 19.55 15.42 9.79
CA SER A 369 19.51 16.43 8.73
C SER A 369 18.10 16.73 8.22
N PHE A 370 17.07 16.14 8.86
CA PHE A 370 15.67 16.26 8.47
C PHE A 370 14.80 16.63 9.67
N VAL A 371 13.68 17.31 9.39
CA VAL A 371 12.60 17.54 10.37
C VAL A 371 11.27 17.15 9.75
N CYS A 372 10.34 16.66 10.58
CA CYS A 372 8.98 16.46 10.13
C CYS A 372 8.28 17.81 9.96
N ALA A 373 8.06 18.20 8.71
CA ALA A 373 7.40 19.44 8.33
C ALA A 373 5.96 19.18 7.90
N SER A 374 5.08 20.15 8.10
CA SER A 374 3.70 20.11 7.59
C SER A 374 3.70 20.17 6.06
N SER A 375 2.90 19.32 5.41
CA SER A 375 2.62 19.40 3.97
C SER A 375 2.12 20.78 3.54
#